data_AF-A0A182MN03-F1
#
_entry.id   AF-A0A182MN03-F1
#
_cell.length_a   1.000
_cell.length_b   1.000
_cell.length_c   1.000
_cell.angle_alpha   90.00
_cell.angle_beta   90.00
_cell.angle_gamma   90.00
#
_symmetry.space_group_name_H-M   'P 1'
#
loop_
_entity.id
_entity.type
_entity.pdbx_description
1 polymer ?
#
loop_
_entity_poly.entity_id
_entity_poly.type
_entity_poly.pdbx_seq_one_letter_code
_entity_poly.pdbx_strand_id
1 'polypeptide(L)'
;MLDGTVNDAVEAKALGLNPDHIDIYSASWGPEDDGSTVDGPGPLARRAFIFGVTSGRQGKGSIFIWASGNGGRYTDSCNCDGYTNSIFTLSISSATQGGYKPWYLEECSSTLATTYSSGTPGHDKSVATVDMDGSLRPDRICTVEHTGTSASAPLAAGIAALALEANPALTWRDMQYLVVLTSRSDPLEKEPGWILNGVKRKVSHKFGYGLMDAGAMVSLAEQWTAVPSQHICKSREINEDRPIEVSVGYTLQTHMDVNGCAGTVNEVRYLEHVQCKITLRFFPRGNLRILLTSPMGTTSTLLFERPRDITKSNFDDWPFLSVHFWGERAEGRWTLQILNGGPRRVSQPGILSKWQLIFYGTQTNPIRLKSEGTRTGGSGYASGLNPFVFPTETDINQQAGTLGGAGAGYYQADLYNNFMNYPNLFSGAGSGIDKTVATLNGHNIPTAQRENVMADSNNKLVVLHDCDPECDQQGCYGKGPTQCVACKHYRLDNTCVSRCPPRSFPNQGGVCWPCHESCETCAGAGQDSCLTCAPAHLYVTDLAVCLQVCPEGYYESK
;
A
#
# COMPACT_ATOMS: atom_id res chain seq x y z
N MET A 1 -4.93 -16.47 5.10
CA MET A 1 -3.63 -16.07 4.50
C MET A 1 -2.49 -16.93 4.99
N LEU A 2 -2.21 -17.04 6.30
CA LEU A 2 -1.00 -17.72 6.79
C LEU A 2 -1.18 -19.15 7.31
N ASP A 3 -2.40 -19.69 7.27
CA ASP A 3 -2.72 -21.05 7.76
C ASP A 3 -3.47 -21.85 6.68
N GLY A 4 -2.72 -22.29 5.66
CA GLY A 4 -3.24 -23.04 4.51
C GLY A 4 -2.50 -22.76 3.20
N THR A 5 -2.93 -23.40 2.12
CA THR A 5 -2.37 -23.17 0.78
C THR A 5 -2.67 -21.74 0.32
N VAL A 6 -1.62 -20.96 0.07
CA VAL A 6 -1.71 -19.59 -0.46
C VAL A 6 -1.66 -19.66 -1.99
N ASN A 7 -2.60 -18.99 -2.63
CA ASN A 7 -2.63 -18.80 -4.08
C ASN A 7 -3.17 -17.39 -4.40
N ASP A 8 -3.04 -16.99 -5.67
CA ASP A 8 -3.43 -15.66 -6.16
C ASP A 8 -4.87 -15.25 -5.76
N ALA A 9 -5.82 -16.19 -5.76
CA ALA A 9 -7.20 -15.91 -5.38
C ALA A 9 -7.38 -15.66 -3.87
N VAL A 10 -6.61 -16.36 -3.03
CA VAL A 10 -6.61 -16.15 -1.57
C VAL A 10 -5.99 -14.80 -1.23
N GLU A 11 -4.87 -14.44 -1.87
CA GLU A 11 -4.21 -13.15 -1.73
C GLU A 11 -5.15 -12.01 -2.15
N ALA A 12 -5.78 -12.12 -3.33
CA ALA A 12 -6.71 -11.12 -3.84
C ALA A 12 -7.91 -10.90 -2.91
N LYS A 13 -8.48 -11.98 -2.35
CA LYS A 13 -9.59 -11.89 -1.39
C LYS A 13 -9.16 -11.22 -0.09
N ALA A 14 -7.96 -11.49 0.39
CA ALA A 14 -7.43 -10.85 1.60
C ALA A 14 -7.17 -9.35 1.40
N LEU A 15 -6.57 -8.99 0.25
CA LEU A 15 -6.29 -7.60 -0.12
C LEU A 15 -7.55 -6.78 -0.40
N GLY A 16 -8.62 -7.44 -0.88
CA GLY A 16 -9.90 -6.81 -1.20
C GLY A 16 -10.98 -6.99 -0.13
N LEU A 17 -10.62 -7.36 1.10
CA LEU A 17 -11.59 -7.62 2.16
C LEU A 17 -12.19 -6.32 2.70
N ASN A 18 -13.48 -6.09 2.48
CA ASN A 18 -14.23 -4.96 3.04
C ASN A 18 -13.53 -3.58 2.90
N PRO A 19 -13.18 -3.15 1.68
CA PRO A 19 -12.36 -1.94 1.46
C PRO A 19 -13.09 -0.64 1.77
N ASP A 20 -14.40 -0.66 1.98
CA ASP A 20 -15.19 0.49 2.45
C ASP A 20 -15.22 0.60 3.98
N HIS A 21 -14.76 -0.43 4.69
CA HIS A 21 -14.68 -0.46 6.15
C HIS A 21 -13.24 -0.47 6.66
N ILE A 22 -12.35 -1.24 6.01
CA ILE A 22 -10.95 -1.35 6.40
C ILE A 22 -10.15 -0.23 5.75
N ASP A 23 -9.54 0.63 6.57
CA ASP A 23 -8.69 1.71 6.10
C ASP A 23 -7.27 1.25 5.75
N ILE A 24 -6.67 0.43 6.62
CA ILE A 24 -5.26 0.05 6.57
C ILE A 24 -5.15 -1.46 6.60
N TYR A 25 -4.36 -2.01 5.67
CA TYR A 25 -4.00 -3.42 5.59
C TYR A 25 -2.52 -3.53 5.95
N SER A 26 -2.19 -4.29 6.98
CA SER A 26 -0.81 -4.59 7.37
C SER A 26 -0.46 -6.02 6.99
N ALA A 27 0.58 -6.19 6.19
CA ALA A 27 1.02 -7.48 5.67
C ALA A 27 2.54 -7.62 5.72
N SER A 28 2.99 -8.87 5.77
CA SER A 28 4.41 -9.20 5.89
C SER A 28 4.74 -10.55 5.25
N TRP A 29 3.96 -10.90 4.24
CA TRP A 29 4.13 -12.10 3.41
C TRP A 29 4.57 -11.67 2.00
N GLY A 30 5.16 -12.59 1.26
CA GLY A 30 5.71 -12.37 -0.05
C GLY A 30 6.36 -13.65 -0.57
N PRO A 31 7.23 -13.56 -1.58
CA PRO A 31 8.07 -14.68 -2.01
C PRO A 31 9.00 -15.15 -0.88
N GLU A 32 9.68 -16.26 -1.11
CA GLU A 32 10.65 -16.77 -0.14
C GLU A 32 11.89 -15.86 -0.09
N ASP A 33 12.25 -15.43 1.13
CA ASP A 33 13.39 -14.54 1.41
C ASP A 33 14.75 -15.31 1.35
N ASP A 34 15.00 -16.05 0.28
CA ASP A 34 16.13 -16.98 0.14
C ASP A 34 17.37 -16.39 -0.56
N GLY A 35 17.31 -15.13 -0.99
CA GLY A 35 18.36 -14.49 -1.77
C GLY A 35 18.42 -14.95 -3.22
N SER A 36 17.37 -15.60 -3.74
CA SER A 36 17.35 -16.23 -5.06
C SER A 36 16.03 -16.02 -5.83
N THR A 37 14.92 -15.96 -5.10
CA THR A 37 13.57 -15.87 -5.66
C THR A 37 13.33 -14.49 -6.28
N VAL A 38 12.57 -14.46 -7.38
CA VAL A 38 12.03 -13.24 -7.98
C VAL A 38 10.60 -13.57 -8.32
N ASP A 39 9.65 -13.00 -7.58
CA ASP A 39 8.24 -13.29 -7.76
C ASP A 39 7.39 -12.14 -7.18
N GLY A 40 6.10 -12.12 -7.48
CA GLY A 40 5.22 -11.03 -7.07
C GLY A 40 3.74 -11.38 -7.17
N PRO A 41 2.85 -10.39 -7.00
CA PRO A 41 1.42 -10.63 -7.04
C PRO A 41 0.98 -11.17 -8.39
N GLY A 42 0.18 -12.24 -8.36
CA GLY A 42 -0.52 -12.74 -9.52
C GLY A 42 -1.55 -11.74 -10.06
N PRO A 43 -2.20 -12.05 -11.20
CA PRO A 43 -3.15 -11.15 -11.83
C PRO A 43 -4.31 -10.71 -10.93
N LEU A 44 -4.83 -11.60 -10.08
CA LEU A 44 -5.93 -11.28 -9.18
C LEU A 44 -5.46 -10.39 -8.03
N ALA A 45 -4.35 -10.73 -7.38
CA ALA A 45 -3.77 -9.93 -6.29
C ALA A 45 -3.40 -8.52 -6.78
N ARG A 46 -2.82 -8.41 -8.00
CA ARG A 46 -2.53 -7.13 -8.63
C ARG A 46 -3.80 -6.31 -8.88
N ARG A 47 -4.88 -6.94 -9.35
CA ARG A 47 -6.18 -6.28 -9.52
C ARG A 47 -6.76 -5.84 -8.16
N ALA A 48 -6.60 -6.63 -7.11
CA ALA A 48 -7.04 -6.29 -5.76
C ALA A 48 -6.31 -5.05 -5.22
N PHE A 49 -4.99 -4.94 -5.43
CA PHE A 49 -4.25 -3.71 -5.10
C PHE A 49 -4.81 -2.49 -5.84
N ILE A 50 -4.99 -2.58 -7.16
CA ILE A 50 -5.52 -1.48 -7.97
C ILE A 50 -6.92 -1.08 -7.49
N PHE A 51 -7.81 -2.06 -7.27
CA PHE A 51 -9.14 -1.81 -6.75
C PHE A 51 -9.09 -1.16 -5.36
N GLY A 52 -8.23 -1.67 -4.48
CA GLY A 52 -8.03 -1.14 -3.13
C GLY A 52 -7.63 0.33 -3.13
N VAL A 53 -6.63 0.72 -3.92
CA VAL A 53 -6.14 2.12 -3.97
C VAL A 53 -7.04 3.07 -4.78
N THR A 54 -7.90 2.55 -5.66
CA THR A 54 -8.80 3.39 -6.48
C THR A 54 -10.19 3.54 -5.89
N SER A 55 -10.72 2.50 -5.25
CA SER A 55 -12.11 2.43 -4.80
C SER A 55 -12.25 2.35 -3.29
N GLY A 56 -11.28 1.76 -2.58
CA GLY A 56 -11.34 1.62 -1.13
C GLY A 56 -11.37 2.97 -0.40
N ARG A 57 -11.88 2.96 0.83
CA ARG A 57 -12.07 4.16 1.67
C ARG A 57 -12.84 5.26 0.94
N GLN A 58 -13.94 4.87 0.27
CA GLN A 58 -14.81 5.78 -0.51
C GLN A 58 -14.02 6.55 -1.59
N GLY A 59 -13.12 5.86 -2.29
CA GLY A 59 -12.29 6.44 -3.36
C GLY A 59 -11.02 7.16 -2.90
N LYS A 60 -10.72 7.24 -1.59
CA LYS A 60 -9.44 7.78 -1.08
C LYS A 60 -8.28 6.78 -1.27
N GLY A 61 -8.62 5.51 -1.43
CA GLY A 61 -7.69 4.41 -1.59
C GLY A 61 -7.25 3.80 -0.26
N SER A 62 -7.33 2.47 -0.20
CA SER A 62 -6.82 1.63 0.88
C SER A 62 -5.32 1.84 1.07
N ILE A 63 -4.86 1.80 2.33
CA ILE A 63 -3.45 1.95 2.67
C ILE A 63 -2.87 0.55 2.93
N PHE A 64 -2.02 0.08 2.02
CA PHE A 64 -1.33 -1.21 2.17
C PHE A 64 0.06 -0.98 2.75
N ILE A 65 0.31 -1.46 3.97
CA ILE A 65 1.62 -1.39 4.63
C ILE A 65 2.26 -2.76 4.58
N TRP A 66 3.50 -2.80 4.11
CA TRP A 66 4.19 -4.05 3.82
C TRP A 66 5.55 -4.10 4.51
N ALA A 67 5.87 -5.23 5.12
CA ALA A 67 7.23 -5.47 5.60
C ALA A 67 8.17 -5.68 4.40
N SER A 68 9.38 -5.15 4.48
CA SER A 68 10.34 -5.22 3.36
C SER A 68 11.04 -6.58 3.21
N GLY A 69 10.77 -7.58 4.03
CA GLY A 69 11.40 -8.92 3.96
C GLY A 69 12.48 -9.18 5.02
N ASN A 70 12.85 -10.45 5.22
CA ASN A 70 13.77 -10.93 6.27
C ASN A 70 15.01 -11.66 5.70
N GLY A 71 15.28 -11.54 4.40
CA GLY A 71 16.33 -12.21 3.65
C GLY A 71 17.74 -11.62 3.78
N GLY A 72 17.96 -10.68 4.70
CA GLY A 72 19.25 -9.99 4.87
C GLY A 72 20.44 -10.92 5.09
N ARG A 73 20.26 -12.03 5.83
CA ARG A 73 21.29 -13.06 6.05
C ARG A 73 21.70 -13.77 4.75
N TYR A 74 20.80 -13.80 3.79
CA TYR A 74 20.97 -14.43 2.49
C TYR A 74 21.33 -13.42 1.41
N THR A 75 21.60 -12.16 1.80
CA THR A 75 21.89 -11.05 0.88
C THR A 75 20.81 -10.93 -0.19
N ASP A 76 19.55 -11.03 0.24
CA ASP A 76 18.40 -10.80 -0.63
C ASP A 76 18.18 -9.31 -0.91
N SER A 77 17.36 -9.03 -1.91
CA SER A 77 16.96 -7.68 -2.28
C SER A 77 15.45 -7.62 -2.46
N CYS A 78 14.81 -6.79 -1.64
CA CYS A 78 13.37 -6.63 -1.65
C CYS A 78 12.80 -6.08 -2.97
N ASN A 79 13.61 -5.52 -3.87
CA ASN A 79 13.17 -5.21 -5.23
C ASN A 79 12.88 -6.45 -6.10
N CYS A 80 13.25 -7.65 -5.63
CA CYS A 80 12.89 -8.94 -6.22
C CYS A 80 11.58 -9.52 -5.65
N ASP A 81 11.01 -8.90 -4.63
CA ASP A 81 9.66 -9.16 -4.13
C ASP A 81 8.68 -8.14 -4.75
N GLY A 82 7.79 -8.61 -5.61
CA GLY A 82 6.81 -7.79 -6.32
C GLY A 82 5.73 -7.16 -5.43
N TYR A 83 5.56 -7.61 -4.18
CA TYR A 83 4.65 -7.00 -3.21
C TYR A 83 5.26 -5.72 -2.64
N THR A 84 6.46 -5.80 -2.07
CA THR A 84 7.20 -4.63 -1.54
C THR A 84 7.73 -3.70 -2.67
N ASN A 85 7.95 -4.22 -3.87
CA ASN A 85 8.31 -3.47 -5.09
C ASN A 85 7.08 -2.85 -5.81
N SER A 86 5.91 -2.82 -5.16
CA SER A 86 4.69 -2.20 -5.69
C SER A 86 4.58 -0.73 -5.28
N ILE A 87 4.12 0.13 -6.20
CA ILE A 87 3.84 1.54 -5.85
C ILE A 87 2.65 1.66 -4.88
N PHE A 88 1.78 0.65 -4.85
CA PHE A 88 0.56 0.63 -4.04
C PHE A 88 0.81 0.27 -2.58
N THR A 89 1.99 -0.26 -2.27
CA THR A 89 2.40 -0.63 -0.93
C THR A 89 3.34 0.41 -0.34
N LEU A 90 3.14 0.72 0.93
CA LEU A 90 4.05 1.47 1.76
C LEU A 90 5.01 0.46 2.40
N SER A 91 6.16 0.25 1.76
CA SER A 91 7.19 -0.68 2.21
C SER A 91 7.98 -0.13 3.41
N ILE A 92 8.03 -0.93 4.48
CA ILE A 92 8.61 -0.58 5.78
C ILE A 92 9.71 -1.57 6.15
N SER A 93 10.88 -1.02 6.43
CA SER A 93 12.05 -1.74 6.93
C SER A 93 12.17 -1.62 8.46
N SER A 94 13.26 -2.17 9.01
CA SER A 94 13.51 -2.24 10.46
C SER A 94 14.80 -1.56 10.89
N ALA A 95 14.78 -0.92 12.05
CA ALA A 95 15.97 -0.51 12.79
C ALA A 95 16.04 -1.24 14.13
N THR A 96 17.27 -1.55 14.58
CA THR A 96 17.47 -2.03 15.95
C THR A 96 17.24 -0.89 16.95
N GLN A 97 17.12 -1.23 18.24
CA GLN A 97 17.04 -0.25 19.32
C GLN A 97 18.21 0.75 19.29
N GLY A 98 19.42 0.28 18.95
CA GLY A 98 20.61 1.13 18.80
C GLY A 98 20.65 2.02 17.54
N GLY A 99 19.67 1.91 16.64
CA GLY A 99 19.63 2.65 15.38
C GLY A 99 20.51 2.07 14.27
N TYR A 100 20.74 0.76 14.28
CA TYR A 100 21.56 0.04 13.29
C TYR A 100 20.71 -0.84 12.37
N LYS A 101 21.32 -1.30 11.27
CA LYS A 101 20.72 -2.29 10.38
C LYS A 101 20.62 -3.65 11.12
N PRO A 102 19.42 -4.26 11.27
CA PRO A 102 19.31 -5.62 11.77
C PRO A 102 19.80 -6.65 10.75
N TRP A 103 20.23 -7.82 11.22
CA TRP A 103 20.83 -8.88 10.41
C TRP A 103 19.91 -9.49 9.35
N TYR A 104 18.59 -9.40 9.55
CA TYR A 104 17.56 -9.89 8.63
C TYR A 104 17.12 -8.85 7.59
N LEU A 105 17.53 -7.58 7.71
CA LEU A 105 17.08 -6.51 6.81
C LEU A 105 17.53 -6.73 5.36
N GLU A 106 16.59 -6.61 4.45
CA GLU A 106 16.83 -6.54 3.01
C GLU A 106 17.01 -5.10 2.52
N GLU A 107 17.97 -4.90 1.62
CA GLU A 107 18.25 -3.59 1.04
C GLU A 107 17.62 -3.46 -0.34
N CYS A 108 16.83 -2.40 -0.54
CA CYS A 108 16.26 -2.08 -1.85
C CYS A 108 15.83 -0.63 -1.95
N SER A 109 15.58 -0.19 -3.18
CA SER A 109 15.16 1.18 -3.46
C SER A 109 13.65 1.42 -3.37
N SER A 110 12.83 0.38 -3.15
CA SER A 110 11.38 0.49 -2.96
C SER A 110 10.98 0.83 -1.52
N THR A 111 11.84 0.55 -0.53
CA THR A 111 11.61 0.86 0.89
C THR A 111 11.38 2.35 1.09
N LEU A 112 10.24 2.71 1.69
CA LEU A 112 9.87 4.11 1.91
C LEU A 112 10.38 4.66 3.23
N ALA A 113 10.27 3.88 4.31
CA ALA A 113 10.66 4.29 5.66
C ALA A 113 10.94 3.09 6.56
N THR A 114 11.21 3.37 7.83
CA THR A 114 11.62 2.39 8.85
C THR A 114 10.87 2.61 10.15
N THR A 115 10.57 1.52 10.86
CA THR A 115 10.20 1.56 12.29
C THR A 115 11.14 0.66 13.09
N TYR A 116 11.10 0.74 14.41
CA TYR A 116 11.88 -0.17 15.25
C TYR A 116 11.39 -1.61 15.15
N SER A 117 12.32 -2.55 15.31
CA SER A 117 12.04 -3.97 15.55
C SER A 117 13.15 -4.56 16.42
N SER A 118 13.30 -5.88 16.42
CA SER A 118 14.36 -6.59 17.12
C SER A 118 15.73 -6.33 16.51
N GLY A 119 16.79 -6.49 17.31
CA GLY A 119 18.17 -6.38 16.83
C GLY A 119 19.01 -7.61 17.17
N THR A 120 20.23 -7.35 17.64
CA THR A 120 21.16 -8.39 18.06
C THR A 120 20.66 -9.05 19.35
N PRO A 121 20.40 -10.37 19.36
CA PRO A 121 19.94 -11.07 20.56
C PRO A 121 20.88 -10.84 21.75
N GLY A 122 20.31 -10.48 22.91
CA GLY A 122 21.06 -10.20 24.13
C GLY A 122 21.63 -8.79 24.24
N HIS A 123 21.61 -7.99 23.16
CA HIS A 123 22.03 -6.59 23.17
C HIS A 123 20.86 -5.63 22.94
N ASP A 124 20.01 -5.91 21.95
CA ASP A 124 18.84 -5.10 21.63
C ASP A 124 17.56 -5.74 22.18
N LYS A 125 16.61 -4.91 22.61
CA LYS A 125 15.25 -5.36 22.91
C LYS A 125 14.49 -5.73 21.63
N SER A 126 13.46 -6.57 21.77
CA SER A 126 12.53 -6.96 20.71
C SER A 126 11.16 -6.32 20.94
N VAL A 127 10.21 -6.56 20.03
CA VAL A 127 8.88 -5.94 20.11
C VAL A 127 8.03 -6.66 21.14
N ALA A 128 7.44 -5.89 22.05
CA ALA A 128 6.47 -6.37 23.03
C ALA A 128 5.05 -6.24 22.46
N THR A 129 4.28 -7.33 22.49
CA THR A 129 2.92 -7.37 21.94
C THR A 129 2.12 -8.54 22.53
N VAL A 130 0.85 -8.65 22.17
CA VAL A 130 0.01 -9.82 22.44
C VAL A 130 0.50 -11.04 21.63
N ASP A 131 0.38 -12.23 22.21
CA ASP A 131 0.71 -13.50 21.56
C ASP A 131 -0.59 -14.29 21.28
N MET A 132 -0.47 -15.53 20.82
CA MET A 132 -1.60 -16.40 20.46
C MET A 132 -2.73 -16.42 21.50
N ASP A 133 -3.94 -16.68 21.00
CA ASP A 133 -5.15 -16.82 21.80
C ASP A 133 -4.91 -17.73 23.03
N GLY A 134 -5.37 -17.28 24.20
CA GLY A 134 -5.22 -18.01 25.46
C GLY A 134 -5.90 -19.39 25.48
N SER A 135 -6.81 -19.68 24.54
CA SER A 135 -7.35 -21.03 24.32
C SER A 135 -6.35 -21.99 23.66
N LEU A 136 -5.41 -21.47 22.86
CA LEU A 136 -4.34 -22.24 22.21
C LEU A 136 -3.06 -22.26 23.05
N ARG A 137 -2.78 -21.17 23.79
CA ARG A 137 -1.61 -20.98 24.66
C ARG A 137 -2.00 -20.25 25.95
N PRO A 138 -2.62 -20.93 26.93
CA PRO A 138 -3.15 -20.28 28.15
C PRO A 138 -2.07 -19.59 29.00
N ASP A 139 -0.84 -20.09 28.91
CA ASP A 139 0.34 -19.65 29.65
C ASP A 139 1.09 -18.50 28.98
N ARG A 140 0.74 -18.11 27.75
CA ARG A 140 1.52 -17.16 26.95
C ARG A 140 0.61 -16.30 26.04
N ILE A 141 -0.07 -15.33 26.67
CA ILE A 141 -0.93 -14.33 25.99
C ILE A 141 -0.18 -13.04 25.57
N CYS A 142 1.06 -12.88 26.04
CA CYS A 142 1.93 -11.74 25.71
C CYS A 142 3.32 -12.27 25.35
N THR A 143 4.02 -11.54 24.48
CA THR A 143 5.40 -11.82 24.09
C THR A 143 6.23 -10.55 24.10
N VAL A 144 7.51 -10.69 24.42
CA VAL A 144 8.54 -9.64 24.30
C VAL A 144 9.62 -10.02 23.28
N GLU A 145 9.33 -11.05 22.50
CA GLU A 145 10.27 -11.71 21.58
C GLU A 145 9.80 -11.63 20.13
N HIS A 146 8.85 -10.75 19.79
CA HIS A 146 8.44 -10.57 18.40
C HIS A 146 9.54 -9.85 17.62
N THR A 147 9.92 -10.42 16.47
CA THR A 147 11.13 -10.06 15.70
C THR A 147 10.84 -9.93 14.20
N GLY A 148 11.81 -9.40 13.46
CA GLY A 148 11.78 -9.31 11.99
C GLY A 148 11.11 -8.04 11.47
N THR A 149 11.18 -7.81 10.16
CA THR A 149 10.47 -6.71 9.50
C THR A 149 8.95 -6.84 9.64
N SER A 150 8.46 -8.06 9.86
CA SER A 150 7.07 -8.36 10.19
C SER A 150 6.57 -7.68 11.47
N ALA A 151 7.46 -7.33 12.40
CA ALA A 151 7.11 -6.55 13.59
C ALA A 151 7.15 -5.02 13.33
N SER A 152 7.86 -4.58 12.30
CA SER A 152 7.95 -3.17 11.91
C SER A 152 6.71 -2.67 11.18
N ALA A 153 6.17 -3.47 10.25
CA ALA A 153 4.99 -3.09 9.46
C ALA A 153 3.73 -2.78 10.32
N PRO A 154 3.39 -3.54 11.37
CA PRO A 154 2.28 -3.20 12.26
C PRO A 154 2.48 -1.89 13.03
N LEU A 155 3.71 -1.56 13.43
CA LEU A 155 4.00 -0.27 14.07
C LEU A 155 3.76 0.89 13.11
N ALA A 156 4.19 0.75 11.86
CA ALA A 156 3.89 1.74 10.82
C ALA A 156 2.38 1.87 10.55
N ALA A 157 1.63 0.76 10.61
CA ALA A 157 0.18 0.77 10.50
C ALA A 157 -0.50 1.53 11.66
N GLY A 158 -0.02 1.36 12.89
CA GLY A 158 -0.46 2.16 14.02
C GLY A 158 -0.21 3.66 13.82
N ILE A 159 0.98 4.03 13.33
CA ILE A 159 1.31 5.44 13.05
C ILE A 159 0.43 6.00 11.92
N ALA A 160 0.20 5.24 10.86
CA ALA A 160 -0.70 5.63 9.77
C ALA A 160 -2.15 5.81 10.27
N ALA A 161 -2.62 4.98 11.20
CA ALA A 161 -3.93 5.12 11.80
C ALA A 161 -4.08 6.43 12.58
N LEU A 162 -3.05 6.83 13.36
CA LEU A 162 -3.04 8.13 14.05
C LEU A 162 -3.09 9.30 13.06
N ALA A 163 -2.35 9.22 11.95
CA ALA A 163 -2.41 10.25 10.91
C ALA A 163 -3.78 10.32 10.21
N LEU A 164 -4.46 9.18 10.01
CA LEU A 164 -5.83 9.13 9.49
C LEU A 164 -6.86 9.67 10.47
N GLU A 165 -6.68 9.45 11.78
CA GLU A 165 -7.53 10.04 12.80
C GLU A 165 -7.45 11.58 12.75
N ALA A 166 -6.23 12.11 12.63
CA ALA A 166 -6.00 13.55 12.51
C ALA A 166 -6.53 14.14 11.19
N ASN A 167 -6.49 13.38 10.11
CA ASN A 167 -7.06 13.79 8.82
C ASN A 167 -7.64 12.60 8.04
N PRO A 168 -8.95 12.34 8.19
CA PRO A 168 -9.60 11.23 7.49
C PRO A 168 -9.68 11.40 5.97
N ALA A 169 -9.37 12.58 5.44
CA ALA A 169 -9.41 12.88 4.00
C ALA A 169 -8.13 12.47 3.26
N LEU A 170 -7.07 12.07 3.98
CA LEU A 170 -5.82 11.59 3.36
C LEU A 170 -6.08 10.42 2.42
N THR A 171 -5.56 10.53 1.21
CA THR A 171 -5.49 9.43 0.24
C THR A 171 -4.32 8.50 0.52
N TRP A 172 -4.29 7.34 -0.15
CA TRP A 172 -3.15 6.42 -0.07
C TRP A 172 -1.81 7.07 -0.46
N ARG A 173 -1.82 8.00 -1.44
CA ARG A 173 -0.65 8.79 -1.84
C ARG A 173 -0.27 9.84 -0.82
N ASP A 174 -1.25 10.54 -0.26
CA ASP A 174 -1.00 11.52 0.80
C ASP A 174 -0.27 10.87 1.98
N MET A 175 -0.67 9.65 2.37
CA MET A 175 0.01 8.91 3.43
C MET A 175 1.49 8.66 3.11
N GLN A 176 1.82 8.28 1.87
CA GLN A 176 3.21 8.13 1.45
C GLN A 176 3.98 9.46 1.48
N TYR A 177 3.35 10.57 1.05
CA TYR A 177 3.96 11.91 1.16
C TYR A 177 4.27 12.28 2.61
N LEU A 178 3.33 12.06 3.53
CA LEU A 178 3.55 12.35 4.94
C LEU A 178 4.78 11.58 5.44
N VAL A 179 4.85 10.27 5.17
CA VAL A 179 6.01 9.44 5.54
C VAL A 179 7.32 9.99 4.98
N VAL A 180 7.38 10.32 3.69
CA VAL A 180 8.60 10.88 3.05
C VAL A 180 9.02 12.21 3.66
N LEU A 181 8.05 13.05 4.06
CA LEU A 181 8.31 14.41 4.54
C LEU A 181 8.64 14.47 6.02
N THR A 182 8.21 13.50 6.83
CA THR A 182 8.34 13.54 8.29
C THR A 182 9.27 12.48 8.86
N SER A 183 9.69 11.49 8.06
CA SER A 183 10.68 10.50 8.51
C SER A 183 12.01 11.17 8.83
N ARG A 184 12.68 10.68 9.88
CA ARG A 184 13.93 11.25 10.39
C ARG A 184 15.11 10.32 10.13
N SER A 185 16.14 10.83 9.48
CA SER A 185 17.40 10.11 9.31
C SER A 185 18.24 10.11 10.59
N ASP A 186 18.23 11.22 11.35
CA ASP A 186 19.13 11.48 12.48
C ASP A 186 19.33 10.29 13.45
N PRO A 187 18.29 9.56 13.89
CA PRO A 187 18.46 8.42 14.81
C PRO A 187 19.25 7.24 14.22
N LEU A 188 19.40 7.20 12.90
CA LEU A 188 19.93 6.08 12.12
C LEU A 188 21.22 6.46 11.35
N GLU A 189 21.75 7.67 11.53
CA GLU A 189 22.90 8.16 10.75
C GLU A 189 24.24 7.54 11.13
N LYS A 190 24.28 6.82 12.26
CA LYS A 190 25.45 6.01 12.63
C LYS A 190 25.69 4.87 11.65
N GLU A 191 24.65 4.40 10.98
CA GLU A 191 24.73 3.38 9.94
C GLU A 191 25.09 4.03 8.60
N PRO A 192 26.11 3.53 7.88
CA PRO A 192 26.51 4.08 6.59
C PRO A 192 25.52 3.72 5.48
N GLY A 193 25.56 4.50 4.39
CA GLY A 193 24.77 4.26 3.18
C GLY A 193 23.75 5.35 2.86
N TRP A 194 23.67 6.41 3.67
CA TRP A 194 22.85 7.59 3.39
C TRP A 194 23.36 8.35 2.18
N ILE A 195 22.45 8.66 1.25
CA ILE A 195 22.70 9.54 0.10
C ILE A 195 21.75 10.74 0.15
N LEU A 196 22.17 11.87 -0.41
CA LEU A 196 21.29 13.01 -0.66
C LEU A 196 20.72 12.90 -2.06
N ASN A 197 19.39 12.94 -2.16
CA ASN A 197 18.74 13.00 -3.46
C ASN A 197 18.78 14.42 -4.07
N GLY A 198 18.19 14.59 -5.26
CA GLY A 198 18.25 15.82 -6.04
C GLY A 198 17.58 17.01 -5.35
N VAL A 199 16.62 16.73 -4.46
CA VAL A 199 15.93 17.72 -3.63
C VAL A 199 16.47 17.78 -2.19
N LYS A 200 17.68 17.24 -1.97
CA LYS A 200 18.46 17.32 -0.72
C LYS A 200 17.82 16.61 0.48
N ARG A 201 16.98 15.59 0.24
CA ARG A 201 16.54 14.67 1.29
C ARG A 201 17.53 13.52 1.44
N LYS A 202 17.81 13.13 2.68
CA LYS A 202 18.58 11.91 2.97
C LYS A 202 17.70 10.70 2.72
N VAL A 203 18.23 9.72 1.99
CA VAL A 203 17.57 8.44 1.71
C VAL A 203 18.60 7.32 1.77
N SER A 204 18.17 6.12 2.16
CA SER A 204 19.00 4.93 2.33
C SER A 204 18.30 3.70 1.78
N HIS A 205 19.02 2.82 1.09
CA HIS A 205 18.50 1.51 0.67
C HIS A 205 18.16 0.58 1.85
N LYS A 206 18.67 0.89 3.04
CA LYS A 206 18.36 0.16 4.28
C LYS A 206 17.09 0.71 4.93
N PHE A 207 16.97 2.04 4.98
CA PHE A 207 16.00 2.70 5.85
C PHE A 207 14.95 3.57 5.15
N GLY A 208 14.97 3.64 3.82
CA GLY A 208 14.18 4.60 3.06
C GLY A 208 14.52 6.03 3.47
N TYR A 209 13.51 6.86 3.70
CA TYR A 209 13.65 8.23 4.20
C TYR A 209 13.94 8.33 5.70
N GLY A 210 13.98 7.20 6.41
CA GLY A 210 14.37 7.11 7.81
C GLY A 210 13.27 6.63 8.74
N LEU A 211 13.45 6.90 10.03
CA LEU A 211 12.56 6.44 11.09
C LEU A 211 11.25 7.26 11.07
N MET A 212 10.11 6.57 11.02
CA MET A 212 8.80 7.21 11.07
C MET A 212 8.61 7.95 12.41
N ASP A 213 8.13 9.19 12.33
CA ASP A 213 7.84 10.05 13.49
C ASP A 213 6.33 10.31 13.57
N ALA A 214 5.68 9.67 14.54
CA ALA A 214 4.22 9.76 14.69
C ALA A 214 3.74 11.19 14.98
N GLY A 215 4.46 11.93 15.82
CA GLY A 215 4.08 13.29 16.19
C GLY A 215 4.18 14.24 14.99
N ALA A 216 5.27 14.14 14.22
CA ALA A 216 5.44 14.91 13.01
C ALA A 216 4.42 14.52 11.91
N MET A 217 4.13 13.22 11.75
CA MET A 217 3.12 12.74 10.79
C MET A 217 1.73 13.29 11.12
N VAL A 218 1.30 13.21 12.37
CA VAL A 218 0.00 13.75 12.82
C VAL A 218 -0.06 15.26 12.64
N SER A 219 0.97 15.99 13.08
CA SER A 219 1.02 17.45 12.98
C SER A 219 0.95 17.93 11.52
N LEU A 220 1.63 17.22 10.60
CA LEU A 220 1.58 17.54 9.18
C LEU A 220 0.23 17.15 8.56
N ALA A 221 -0.36 16.02 8.98
CA ALA A 221 -1.65 15.54 8.51
C ALA A 221 -2.78 16.55 8.74
N GLU A 222 -2.85 17.19 9.92
CA GLU A 222 -3.87 18.20 10.26
C GLU A 222 -3.91 19.35 9.24
N GLN A 223 -2.72 19.76 8.79
CA GLN A 223 -2.51 20.89 7.88
C GLN A 223 -2.51 20.44 6.40
N TRP A 224 -2.52 19.14 6.13
CA TRP A 224 -2.34 18.59 4.79
C TRP A 224 -3.56 18.83 3.91
N THR A 225 -3.30 19.20 2.66
CA THR A 225 -4.29 19.20 1.58
C THR A 225 -3.91 18.11 0.59
N ALA A 226 -4.91 17.34 0.13
CA ALA A 226 -4.70 16.23 -0.77
C ALA A 226 -3.89 16.62 -2.02
N VAL A 227 -2.93 15.77 -2.39
CA VAL A 227 -2.12 15.97 -3.58
C VAL A 227 -2.97 15.90 -4.86
N PRO A 228 -2.52 16.54 -5.96
CA PRO A 228 -3.19 16.41 -7.27
C PRO A 228 -3.30 14.96 -7.73
N SER A 229 -4.20 14.71 -8.70
CA SER A 229 -4.33 13.41 -9.37
C SER A 229 -2.97 12.90 -9.86
N GLN A 230 -2.73 11.61 -9.67
CA GLN A 230 -1.49 10.98 -10.12
C GLN A 230 -1.47 10.91 -11.65
N HIS A 231 -0.35 11.30 -12.25
CA HIS A 231 -0.05 11.12 -13.66
C HIS A 231 0.95 9.98 -13.84
N ILE A 232 0.82 9.27 -14.97
CA ILE A 232 1.71 8.16 -15.32
C ILE A 232 2.36 8.48 -16.68
N CYS A 233 3.63 8.88 -16.65
CA CYS A 233 4.41 9.13 -17.85
C CYS A 233 5.28 7.91 -18.17
N LYS A 234 5.05 7.29 -19.34
CA LYS A 234 5.90 6.21 -19.84
C LYS A 234 6.89 6.76 -20.85
N SER A 235 8.17 6.49 -20.66
CA SER A 235 9.18 6.82 -21.66
C SER A 235 9.05 5.92 -22.90
N ARG A 236 9.81 6.25 -23.95
CA ARG A 236 9.99 5.33 -25.07
C ARG A 236 10.54 3.99 -24.57
N GLU A 237 10.01 2.90 -25.11
CA GLU A 237 10.57 1.57 -24.88
C GLU A 237 11.76 1.37 -25.83
N ILE A 238 12.92 1.02 -25.27
CA ILE A 238 14.11 0.72 -26.06
C ILE A 238 14.20 -0.81 -26.18
N ASN A 239 13.95 -1.30 -27.40
CA ASN A 239 13.97 -2.71 -27.79
C ASN A 239 15.24 -2.99 -28.62
N GLU A 240 16.39 -2.98 -27.95
CA GLU A 240 17.70 -3.15 -28.59
C GLU A 240 18.55 -4.09 -27.75
N ASP A 241 19.02 -5.19 -28.36
CA ASP A 241 19.91 -6.13 -27.70
C ASP A 241 21.28 -5.49 -27.45
N ARG A 242 21.61 -5.34 -26.17
CA ARG A 242 22.90 -4.80 -25.71
C ARG A 242 23.64 -5.88 -24.91
N PRO A 243 24.83 -6.31 -25.36
CA PRO A 243 25.59 -7.34 -24.67
C PRO A 243 26.10 -6.84 -23.32
N ILE A 244 26.14 -7.75 -22.35
CA ILE A 244 26.75 -7.56 -21.04
C ILE A 244 27.93 -8.54 -20.98
N GLU A 245 29.16 -8.01 -21.01
CA GLU A 245 30.36 -8.84 -21.09
C GLU A 245 30.58 -9.70 -19.85
N VAL A 246 31.31 -10.79 -20.07
CA VAL A 246 31.56 -11.82 -19.05
C VAL A 246 32.58 -11.41 -17.98
N SER A 247 33.37 -10.36 -18.22
CA SER A 247 34.42 -9.93 -17.30
C SER A 247 33.81 -9.36 -16.02
N VAL A 248 34.34 -9.79 -14.87
CA VAL A 248 33.94 -9.27 -13.56
C VAL A 248 34.29 -7.78 -13.51
N GLY A 249 33.36 -6.96 -13.05
CA GLY A 249 33.46 -5.50 -13.03
C GLY A 249 33.08 -4.81 -14.34
N TYR A 250 32.73 -5.56 -15.40
CA TYR A 250 32.18 -4.95 -16.61
C TYR A 250 30.92 -4.17 -16.31
N THR A 251 30.80 -2.99 -16.92
CA THR A 251 29.64 -2.10 -16.79
C THR A 251 29.07 -1.80 -18.17
N LEU A 252 27.85 -2.27 -18.43
CA LEU A 252 27.03 -1.76 -19.52
C LEU A 252 26.39 -0.44 -19.06
N GLN A 253 26.67 0.65 -19.77
CA GLN A 253 26.03 1.94 -19.53
C GLN A 253 25.19 2.35 -20.73
N THR A 254 23.93 2.69 -20.48
CA THR A 254 23.00 3.22 -21.49
C THR A 254 22.19 4.37 -20.89
N HIS A 255 21.56 5.18 -21.73
CA HIS A 255 20.78 6.34 -21.28
C HIS A 255 19.55 6.58 -22.15
N MET A 256 18.61 7.33 -21.58
CA MET A 256 17.53 7.94 -22.34
C MET A 256 17.30 9.38 -21.89
N ASP A 257 17.07 10.25 -22.84
CA ASP A 257 16.63 11.63 -22.59
C ASP A 257 15.10 11.62 -22.60
N VAL A 258 14.49 12.04 -21.49
CA VAL A 258 13.04 12.05 -21.30
C VAL A 258 12.56 13.47 -21.04
N ASN A 259 11.37 13.81 -21.54
CA ASN A 259 10.76 15.13 -21.33
C ASN A 259 9.66 15.13 -20.27
N GLY A 260 9.51 14.04 -19.48
CA GLY A 260 8.45 13.92 -18.49
C GLY A 260 7.02 13.99 -19.08
N CYS A 261 6.84 13.62 -20.36
CA CYS A 261 5.57 13.73 -21.08
C CYS A 261 5.02 15.17 -21.13
N ALA A 262 5.93 16.16 -21.17
CA ALA A 262 5.61 17.58 -21.24
C ALA A 262 4.58 17.90 -22.33
N GLY A 263 3.57 18.70 -21.98
CA GLY A 263 2.52 19.13 -22.91
C GLY A 263 1.40 18.10 -23.14
N THR A 264 1.41 16.98 -22.43
CA THR A 264 0.34 15.96 -22.48
C THR A 264 -0.44 15.90 -21.17
N VAL A 265 -1.59 15.22 -21.16
CA VAL A 265 -2.38 14.98 -19.93
C VAL A 265 -1.64 14.13 -18.89
N ASN A 266 -0.57 13.42 -19.29
CA ASN A 266 0.24 12.56 -18.42
C ASN A 266 1.56 13.23 -18.00
N GLU A 267 1.67 14.56 -18.11
CA GLU A 267 2.90 15.28 -17.75
C GLU A 267 3.26 15.08 -16.27
N VAL A 268 4.49 14.62 -16.01
CA VAL A 268 5.04 14.43 -14.66
C VAL A 268 6.23 15.38 -14.49
N ARG A 269 6.08 16.37 -13.59
CA ARG A 269 7.15 17.30 -13.22
C ARG A 269 7.75 17.01 -11.86
N TYR A 270 6.96 16.49 -10.92
CA TYR A 270 7.39 16.15 -9.57
C TYR A 270 7.21 14.64 -9.39
N LEU A 271 8.31 13.93 -9.20
CA LEU A 271 8.31 12.47 -9.10
C LEU A 271 7.78 11.99 -7.75
N GLU A 272 7.09 10.85 -7.79
CA GLU A 272 6.73 10.01 -6.63
C GLU A 272 7.51 8.69 -6.75
N HIS A 273 7.07 7.84 -7.68
CA HIS A 273 7.65 6.53 -7.95
C HIS A 273 8.32 6.51 -9.33
N VAL A 274 9.45 5.81 -9.44
CA VAL A 274 10.09 5.53 -10.74
C VAL A 274 10.29 4.03 -10.87
N GLN A 275 9.70 3.43 -11.91
CA GLN A 275 9.93 2.04 -12.27
C GLN A 275 10.86 1.95 -13.48
N CYS A 276 11.94 1.16 -13.34
CA CYS A 276 12.79 0.73 -14.44
C CYS A 276 12.38 -0.69 -14.84
N LYS A 277 11.58 -0.78 -15.89
CA LYS A 277 11.08 -2.04 -16.42
C LYS A 277 12.11 -2.61 -17.38
N ILE A 278 12.69 -3.77 -17.08
CA ILE A 278 13.73 -4.39 -17.92
C ILE A 278 13.38 -5.81 -18.34
N THR A 279 13.80 -6.19 -19.54
CA THR A 279 13.96 -7.59 -19.95
C THR A 279 15.43 -7.85 -20.18
N LEU A 280 15.99 -8.80 -19.44
CA LEU A 280 17.41 -9.04 -19.38
C LEU A 280 17.70 -10.52 -19.13
N ARG A 281 18.70 -11.06 -19.82
CA ARG A 281 19.24 -12.40 -19.59
C ARG A 281 20.71 -12.35 -19.23
N PHE A 282 21.10 -12.94 -18.09
CA PHE A 282 22.47 -13.06 -17.60
C PHE A 282 22.56 -14.25 -16.65
N PHE A 283 23.56 -15.14 -16.81
CA PHE A 283 23.69 -16.32 -15.95
C PHE A 283 25.06 -16.40 -15.26
N PRO A 284 25.11 -16.53 -13.93
CA PRO A 284 24.00 -16.47 -12.98
C PRO A 284 23.49 -15.03 -12.81
N ARG A 285 22.17 -14.81 -12.77
CA ARG A 285 21.61 -13.44 -12.67
C ARG A 285 21.96 -12.75 -11.34
N GLY A 286 22.26 -13.51 -10.29
CA GLY A 286 22.73 -13.00 -8.99
C GLY A 286 24.05 -12.24 -9.02
N ASN A 287 24.83 -12.32 -10.11
CA ASN A 287 26.01 -11.49 -10.28
C ASN A 287 25.68 -10.02 -10.61
N LEU A 288 24.46 -9.74 -11.03
CA LEU A 288 24.10 -8.42 -11.53
C LEU A 288 24.00 -7.41 -10.40
N ARG A 289 24.50 -6.21 -10.68
CA ARG A 289 24.15 -5.00 -9.95
C ARG A 289 23.57 -4.00 -10.92
N ILE A 290 22.43 -3.40 -10.58
CA ILE A 290 21.71 -2.49 -11.46
C ILE A 290 21.57 -1.15 -10.77
N LEU A 291 22.00 -0.07 -11.42
CA LEU A 291 21.88 1.30 -10.92
C LEU A 291 21.14 2.17 -11.92
N LEU A 292 20.34 3.09 -11.39
CA LEU A 292 19.66 4.12 -12.14
C LEU A 292 20.05 5.48 -11.58
N THR A 293 20.50 6.38 -12.45
CA THR A 293 20.86 7.76 -12.10
C THR A 293 19.88 8.73 -12.73
N SER A 294 19.31 9.62 -11.91
CA SER A 294 18.39 10.67 -12.34
C SER A 294 19.11 11.88 -12.96
N PRO A 295 18.39 12.74 -13.69
CA PRO A 295 18.94 13.99 -14.25
C PRO A 295 19.50 14.95 -13.18
N MET A 296 19.01 14.85 -11.94
CA MET A 296 19.46 15.68 -10.81
C MET A 296 20.67 15.09 -10.07
N GLY A 297 21.21 13.96 -10.56
CA GLY A 297 22.45 13.34 -10.06
C GLY A 297 22.26 12.31 -8.96
N THR A 298 21.02 11.96 -8.60
CA THR A 298 20.77 10.90 -7.61
C THR A 298 21.00 9.55 -8.26
N THR A 299 21.79 8.69 -7.63
CA THR A 299 22.00 7.30 -8.09
C THR A 299 21.34 6.34 -7.11
N SER A 300 20.40 5.53 -7.61
CA SER A 300 19.73 4.49 -6.83
C SER A 300 20.15 3.11 -7.34
N THR A 301 20.63 2.25 -6.45
CA THR A 301 20.82 0.82 -6.76
C THR A 301 19.45 0.13 -6.78
N LEU A 302 19.05 -0.35 -7.95
CA LEU A 302 17.81 -1.08 -8.20
C LEU A 302 17.93 -2.57 -7.90
N LEU A 303 19.13 -3.13 -8.02
CA LEU A 303 19.42 -4.50 -7.66
C LEU A 303 20.84 -4.58 -7.13
N PHE A 304 21.00 -5.13 -5.93
CA PHE A 304 22.29 -5.53 -5.39
C PHE A 304 22.65 -6.94 -5.85
N GLU A 305 23.93 -7.28 -5.81
CA GLU A 305 24.39 -8.63 -6.09
C GLU A 305 23.75 -9.62 -5.09
N ARG A 306 23.25 -10.74 -5.61
CA ARG A 306 22.61 -11.81 -4.82
C ARG A 306 23.39 -13.13 -4.95
N PRO A 307 24.39 -13.39 -4.10
CA PRO A 307 25.27 -14.56 -4.17
C PRO A 307 24.59 -15.94 -4.24
N ARG A 308 23.33 -16.06 -3.78
CA ARG A 308 22.55 -17.31 -3.80
C ARG A 308 21.71 -17.50 -5.06
N ASP A 309 21.47 -16.44 -5.84
CA ASP A 309 20.72 -16.48 -7.09
C ASP A 309 21.57 -17.02 -8.26
N ILE A 310 21.74 -18.35 -8.25
CA ILE A 310 22.68 -19.05 -9.14
C ILE A 310 22.00 -19.96 -10.16
N THR A 311 20.69 -20.17 -10.04
CA THR A 311 19.95 -21.17 -10.82
C THR A 311 19.18 -20.55 -11.99
N LYS A 312 18.83 -19.27 -11.88
CA LYS A 312 18.03 -18.54 -12.87
C LYS A 312 18.90 -17.56 -13.66
N SER A 313 18.38 -17.13 -14.80
CA SER A 313 19.14 -16.28 -15.75
C SER A 313 18.41 -15.04 -16.23
N ASN A 314 17.14 -14.85 -15.90
CA ASN A 314 16.29 -13.85 -16.53
C ASN A 314 15.62 -12.91 -15.52
N PHE A 315 15.40 -11.69 -16.00
CA PHE A 315 14.35 -10.78 -15.56
C PHE A 315 13.48 -10.52 -16.79
N ASP A 316 12.20 -10.85 -16.71
CA ASP A 316 11.27 -10.71 -17.83
C ASP A 316 10.29 -9.58 -17.52
N ASP A 317 10.47 -8.45 -18.19
CA ASP A 317 9.63 -7.27 -17.99
C ASP A 317 9.50 -6.83 -16.51
N TRP A 318 10.55 -7.07 -15.72
CA TRP A 318 10.56 -6.84 -14.28
C TRP A 318 10.64 -5.33 -13.97
N PRO A 319 9.67 -4.77 -13.22
CA PRO A 319 9.57 -3.32 -12.98
C PRO A 319 10.28 -2.92 -11.68
N PHE A 320 11.61 -2.85 -11.67
CA PHE A 320 12.37 -2.38 -10.50
C PHE A 320 11.93 -0.99 -10.06
N LEU A 321 11.46 -0.84 -8.81
CA LEU A 321 10.95 0.41 -8.25
C LEU A 321 12.04 1.16 -7.48
N SER A 322 12.07 2.48 -7.62
CA SER A 322 12.81 3.37 -6.73
C SER A 322 11.94 4.53 -6.27
N VAL A 323 11.95 4.78 -4.95
CA VAL A 323 11.36 5.96 -4.31
C VAL A 323 12.42 7.01 -3.94
N HIS A 324 13.69 6.78 -4.29
CA HIS A 324 14.81 7.67 -3.91
C HIS A 324 14.75 9.02 -4.64
N PHE A 325 14.04 9.08 -5.76
CA PHE A 325 13.88 10.26 -6.60
C PHE A 325 12.68 11.13 -6.21
N TRP A 326 12.02 10.86 -5.07
CA TRP A 326 10.79 11.53 -4.69
C TRP A 326 10.97 13.06 -4.59
N GLY A 327 10.15 13.78 -5.34
CA GLY A 327 10.15 15.24 -5.47
C GLY A 327 11.13 15.79 -6.52
N GLU A 328 11.97 14.97 -7.13
CA GLU A 328 12.84 15.38 -8.23
C GLU A 328 12.06 15.65 -9.52
N ARG A 329 12.72 16.30 -10.48
CA ARG A 329 12.18 16.51 -11.82
C ARG A 329 12.39 15.28 -12.70
N ALA A 330 11.35 14.88 -13.41
CA ALA A 330 11.43 13.75 -14.34
C ALA A 330 12.25 14.07 -15.60
N GLU A 331 12.17 15.31 -16.09
CA GLU A 331 12.81 15.74 -17.32
C GLU A 331 14.35 15.72 -17.25
N GLY A 332 14.96 15.20 -18.31
CA GLY A 332 16.40 15.19 -18.53
C GLY A 332 16.95 13.80 -18.85
N ARG A 333 18.26 13.63 -18.67
CA ARG A 333 18.97 12.38 -18.97
C ARG A 333 18.91 11.41 -17.80
N TRP A 334 18.33 10.24 -18.04
CA TRP A 334 18.39 9.09 -17.14
C TRP A 334 19.44 8.10 -17.62
N THR A 335 20.29 7.62 -16.70
CA THR A 335 21.37 6.68 -17.02
C THR A 335 21.14 5.37 -16.31
N LEU A 336 21.09 4.27 -17.07
CA LEU A 336 21.02 2.90 -16.57
C LEU A 336 22.42 2.29 -16.65
N GLN A 337 22.88 1.72 -15.54
CA GLN A 337 24.13 0.96 -15.45
C GLN A 337 23.82 -0.46 -14.99
N ILE A 338 24.31 -1.45 -15.74
CA ILE A 338 24.20 -2.87 -15.40
C ILE A 338 25.61 -3.43 -15.31
N LEU A 339 25.96 -3.94 -14.14
CA LEU A 339 27.28 -4.42 -13.81
C LEU A 339 27.26 -5.92 -13.60
N ASN A 340 28.29 -6.59 -14.10
CA ASN A 340 28.66 -7.93 -13.63
C ASN A 340 29.51 -7.77 -12.35
N GLY A 341 28.85 -7.51 -11.22
CA GLY A 341 29.51 -7.20 -9.94
C GLY A 341 29.87 -8.44 -9.12
N GLY A 342 29.16 -9.56 -9.31
CA GLY A 342 29.36 -10.78 -8.55
C GLY A 342 30.63 -11.57 -8.95
N PRO A 343 31.22 -12.32 -8.01
CA PRO A 343 32.46 -13.05 -8.24
C PRO A 343 32.28 -14.38 -8.99
N ARG A 344 31.03 -14.81 -9.27
CA ARG A 344 30.80 -16.12 -9.89
C ARG A 344 31.19 -16.08 -11.37
N ARG A 345 31.72 -17.19 -11.86
CA ARG A 345 32.15 -17.32 -13.25
C ARG A 345 30.94 -17.23 -14.19
N VAL A 346 31.03 -16.35 -15.17
CA VAL A 346 30.06 -16.19 -16.25
C VAL A 346 30.63 -16.88 -17.50
N SER A 347 29.85 -17.76 -18.11
CA SER A 347 30.31 -18.57 -19.26
C SER A 347 29.93 -17.98 -20.62
N GLN A 348 28.93 -17.11 -20.68
CA GLN A 348 28.40 -16.51 -21.89
C GLN A 348 27.99 -15.06 -21.61
N PRO A 349 28.17 -14.12 -22.56
CA PRO A 349 27.67 -12.76 -22.40
C PRO A 349 26.16 -12.75 -22.11
N GLY A 350 25.75 -11.86 -21.23
CA GLY A 350 24.33 -11.55 -21.05
C GLY A 350 23.83 -10.56 -22.10
N ILE A 351 22.53 -10.31 -22.09
CA ILE A 351 21.86 -9.40 -23.01
C ILE A 351 20.80 -8.61 -22.24
N LEU A 352 20.88 -7.28 -22.28
CA LEU A 352 19.74 -6.41 -22.03
C LEU A 352 18.98 -6.29 -23.35
N SER A 353 17.77 -6.85 -23.44
CA SER A 353 16.98 -6.83 -24.68
C SER A 353 15.99 -5.67 -24.72
N LYS A 354 15.47 -5.29 -23.55
CA LYS A 354 14.43 -4.27 -23.44
C LYS A 354 14.54 -3.48 -22.16
N TRP A 355 14.33 -2.17 -22.24
CA TRP A 355 14.08 -1.37 -21.04
C TRP A 355 13.20 -0.15 -21.30
N GLN A 356 12.44 0.25 -20.28
CA GLN A 356 11.56 1.41 -20.25
C GLN A 356 11.55 2.03 -18.85
N LEU A 357 11.40 3.35 -18.78
CA LEU A 357 11.15 4.06 -17.52
C LEU A 357 9.68 4.45 -17.44
N ILE A 358 9.08 4.22 -16.27
CA ILE A 358 7.71 4.64 -15.96
C ILE A 358 7.78 5.56 -14.75
N PHE A 359 7.34 6.79 -14.94
CA PHE A 359 7.34 7.85 -13.94
C PHE A 359 5.93 8.06 -13.43
N TYR A 360 5.78 8.05 -12.11
CA TYR A 360 4.55 8.39 -11.42
C TYR A 360 4.77 9.70 -10.68
N GLY A 361 3.77 10.58 -10.69
CA GLY A 361 3.88 11.84 -9.96
C GLY A 361 2.85 12.86 -10.40
N THR A 362 3.19 14.14 -10.26
CA THR A 362 2.26 15.23 -10.55
C THR A 362 2.85 16.27 -11.50
N GLN A 363 1.98 16.93 -12.27
CA GLN A 363 2.37 18.07 -13.11
C GLN A 363 2.61 19.33 -12.27
N THR A 364 1.82 19.54 -11.22
CA THR A 364 1.92 20.71 -10.32
C THR A 364 2.55 20.33 -8.99
N ASN A 365 3.08 21.31 -8.24
CA ASN A 365 3.68 21.04 -6.93
C ASN A 365 2.65 20.33 -6.03
N PRO A 366 2.97 19.11 -5.55
CA PRO A 366 2.03 18.30 -4.77
C PRO A 366 1.84 18.83 -3.34
N ILE A 367 2.83 19.52 -2.77
CA ILE A 367 2.79 19.96 -1.37
C ILE A 367 1.95 21.23 -1.26
N ARG A 368 0.78 21.11 -0.63
CA ARG A 368 -0.13 22.22 -0.33
C ARG A 368 -0.60 22.09 1.11
N LEU A 369 -0.34 23.12 1.90
CA LEU A 369 -0.82 23.21 3.28
C LEU A 369 -2.06 24.11 3.32
N LYS A 370 -3.02 23.79 4.19
CA LYS A 370 -4.16 24.66 4.47
C LYS A 370 -3.60 26.01 4.94
N SER A 371 -3.93 27.11 4.26
CA SER A 371 -3.45 28.43 4.69
C SER A 371 -4.03 28.77 6.07
N GLU A 372 -3.28 29.50 6.91
CA GLU A 372 -3.79 30.03 8.19
C GLU A 372 -4.95 31.06 8.02
N GLY A 373 -5.49 31.24 6.80
CA GLY A 373 -6.42 32.31 6.43
C GLY A 373 -7.90 32.10 6.79
N THR A 374 -8.26 31.05 7.52
CA THR A 374 -9.63 30.85 8.03
C THR A 374 -9.64 30.43 9.50
N ARG A 375 -8.85 31.11 10.34
CA ARG A 375 -9.19 31.24 11.76
C ARG A 375 -10.28 32.31 11.91
N THR A 376 -11.54 31.95 11.67
CA THR A 376 -12.64 32.69 12.28
C THR A 376 -12.65 32.37 13.77
N GLY A 377 -12.03 33.25 14.56
CA GLY A 377 -12.19 33.35 16.02
C GLY A 377 -11.52 32.25 16.85
N GLY A 378 -10.23 32.42 17.17
CA GLY A 378 -9.56 31.62 18.19
C GLY A 378 -8.19 32.22 18.55
N SER A 379 -8.10 32.73 19.78
CA SER A 379 -6.94 33.40 20.40
C SER A 379 -5.58 32.81 20.01
N GLY A 380 -4.64 33.69 19.66
CA GLY A 380 -3.25 33.32 19.41
C GLY A 380 -2.57 32.75 20.66
N TYR A 381 -1.80 31.68 20.46
CA TYR A 381 -0.76 31.26 21.38
C TYR A 381 0.55 31.11 20.61
N ALA A 382 1.56 31.81 21.13
CA ALA A 382 2.90 31.85 20.59
C ALA A 382 3.61 30.51 20.78
N SER A 383 4.34 30.11 19.74
CA SER A 383 5.27 29.00 19.71
C SER A 383 6.42 29.17 20.72
N GLY A 384 6.63 28.16 21.56
CA GLY A 384 7.86 28.02 22.35
C GLY A 384 7.75 26.93 23.41
N LEU A 385 8.66 25.95 23.32
CA LEU A 385 8.98 24.88 24.28
C LEU A 385 8.32 23.51 24.01
N ASN A 386 9.18 22.56 23.62
CA ASN A 386 8.93 21.13 23.50
C ASN A 386 8.97 20.49 24.90
N PRO A 387 7.89 19.90 25.44
CA PRO A 387 7.82 19.55 26.87
C PRO A 387 8.25 18.10 27.19
N PHE A 388 8.78 17.33 26.24
CA PHE A 388 9.14 15.93 26.50
C PHE A 388 10.61 15.77 26.87
N VAL A 389 10.88 15.66 28.17
CA VAL A 389 12.14 15.12 28.71
C VAL A 389 11.88 13.70 29.19
N PHE A 390 12.65 12.72 28.69
CA PHE A 390 12.56 11.32 29.12
C PHE A 390 13.34 11.12 30.45
N PRO A 391 12.81 10.37 31.43
CA PRO A 391 13.55 10.08 32.66
C PRO A 391 14.71 9.13 32.42
N THR A 392 15.82 9.32 33.14
CA THR A 392 16.96 8.39 33.17
C THR A 392 16.93 7.49 34.41
N GLU A 393 17.66 6.37 34.34
CA GLU A 393 17.67 5.24 35.29
C GLU A 393 17.95 5.59 36.78
N THR A 394 18.32 6.82 37.10
CA THR A 394 18.60 7.27 38.48
C THR A 394 17.36 7.62 39.31
N ASP A 395 16.18 7.74 38.69
CA ASP A 395 15.01 8.35 39.34
C ASP A 395 14.05 7.34 40.00
N ILE A 396 14.38 6.04 39.99
CA ILE A 396 13.45 4.97 40.42
C ILE A 396 13.39 4.76 41.95
N ASN A 397 14.24 5.41 42.75
CA ASN A 397 14.43 5.01 44.16
C ASN A 397 14.37 6.11 45.24
N GLN A 398 13.65 7.22 45.08
CA GLN A 398 13.45 8.17 46.19
C GLN A 398 11.98 8.40 46.55
N GLN A 399 11.65 8.14 47.82
CA GLN A 399 10.33 8.37 48.42
C GLN A 399 10.01 9.87 48.51
N ALA A 400 8.78 10.20 48.13
CA ALA A 400 8.27 11.56 48.13
C ALA A 400 8.01 12.08 49.55
N GLY A 401 8.61 13.22 49.86
CA GLY A 401 8.15 14.11 50.93
C GLY A 401 9.15 14.33 52.06
N THR A 402 10.03 15.33 51.88
CA THR A 402 10.37 16.35 52.90
C THR A 402 11.47 17.25 52.35
N LEU A 403 11.15 18.52 52.07
CA LEU A 403 11.91 19.74 52.40
C LEU A 403 11.34 20.91 51.57
N GLY A 404 10.90 21.95 52.27
CA GLY A 404 10.14 23.06 51.71
C GLY A 404 10.97 24.25 51.24
N GLY A 405 10.30 25.15 50.52
CA GLY A 405 10.69 26.55 50.34
C GLY A 405 11.27 26.91 48.98
N ALA A 406 10.38 27.33 48.07
CA ALA A 406 10.60 28.03 46.79
C ALA A 406 11.27 27.25 45.64
N GLY A 407 10.47 26.88 44.62
CA GLY A 407 10.95 26.58 43.27
C GLY A 407 10.40 25.28 42.65
N ALA A 408 9.59 25.44 41.60
CA ALA A 408 9.30 24.47 40.53
C ALA A 408 8.95 23.02 40.94
N GLY A 409 7.67 22.78 41.23
CA GLY A 409 7.09 21.44 41.09
C GLY A 409 6.98 21.08 39.60
N TYR A 410 7.40 19.87 39.24
CA TYR A 410 7.50 19.33 37.87
C TYR A 410 6.18 19.18 37.08
N TYR A 411 5.10 19.82 37.52
CA TYR A 411 3.81 19.83 36.84
C TYR A 411 3.16 21.20 37.04
N GLN A 412 3.19 22.03 36.00
CA GLN A 412 2.48 23.31 35.99
C GLN A 412 1.01 23.05 35.64
N ALA A 413 0.20 22.76 36.68
CA ALA A 413 -1.23 22.47 36.55
C ALA A 413 -2.06 23.65 35.99
N ASP A 414 -1.51 24.86 35.97
CA ASP A 414 -2.22 26.07 35.55
C ASP A 414 -2.35 26.24 34.03
N LEU A 415 -1.61 25.47 33.21
CA LEU A 415 -1.70 25.51 31.75
C LEU A 415 -2.91 24.72 31.18
N TYR A 416 -3.58 23.91 32.01
CA TYR A 416 -4.70 23.06 31.60
C TYR A 416 -6.05 23.50 32.18
N ASN A 417 -6.12 24.62 32.89
CA ASN A 417 -7.39 25.11 33.48
C ASN A 417 -8.48 25.41 32.44
N ASN A 418 -8.13 25.60 31.16
CA ASN A 418 -9.10 25.77 30.07
C ASN A 418 -9.52 24.45 29.38
N PHE A 419 -8.98 23.30 29.79
CA PHE A 419 -9.34 21.97 29.28
C PHE A 419 -10.29 21.20 30.22
N MET A 420 -11.00 21.91 31.10
CA MET A 420 -11.95 21.33 32.06
C MET A 420 -13.27 20.93 31.38
N ASN A 421 -13.25 19.84 30.60
CA ASN A 421 -14.41 18.97 30.37
C ASN A 421 -14.03 17.58 29.82
N TYR A 422 -13.13 16.88 30.51
CA TYR A 422 -13.09 15.40 30.45
C TYR A 422 -12.76 14.85 31.85
N PRO A 423 -13.70 14.19 32.54
CA PRO A 423 -13.39 13.47 33.77
C PRO A 423 -12.71 12.12 33.45
N ASN A 424 -11.70 11.77 34.26
CA ASN A 424 -11.02 10.47 34.44
C ASN A 424 -9.85 10.10 33.50
N LEU A 425 -8.64 10.53 33.88
CA LEU A 425 -7.35 10.21 33.24
C LEU A 425 -6.81 8.77 33.49
N PHE A 426 -7.62 7.86 34.04
CA PHE A 426 -7.33 6.42 34.14
C PHE A 426 -8.51 5.53 33.73
N SER A 427 -9.58 6.08 33.17
CA SER A 427 -10.50 5.27 32.37
C SER A 427 -10.05 5.37 30.92
N GLY A 428 -9.35 4.36 30.44
CA GLY A 428 -9.19 4.18 29.01
C GLY A 428 -10.57 4.17 28.39
N ALA A 429 -10.83 5.09 27.46
CA ALA A 429 -11.84 4.86 26.44
C ALA A 429 -11.30 3.74 25.55
N GLY A 430 -11.36 2.50 26.05
CA GLY A 430 -11.58 1.40 25.14
C GLY A 430 -12.84 1.77 24.36
N SER A 431 -12.78 1.64 23.04
CA SER A 431 -13.99 1.44 22.24
C SER A 431 -14.91 0.57 23.10
N GLY A 432 -16.10 1.08 23.43
CA GLY A 432 -17.02 0.38 24.33
C GLY A 432 -17.07 -1.08 23.90
N ILE A 433 -17.03 -2.01 24.87
CA ILE A 433 -17.10 -3.44 24.57
C ILE A 433 -18.47 -3.71 23.95
N ASP A 434 -18.61 -3.49 22.65
CA ASP A 434 -19.49 -4.30 21.87
C ASP A 434 -18.84 -5.67 21.85
N LYS A 435 -19.52 -6.64 22.47
CA LYS A 435 -19.21 -8.04 22.27
C LYS A 435 -19.50 -8.36 20.80
N THR A 436 -18.55 -8.07 19.91
CA THR A 436 -18.58 -8.54 18.54
C THR A 436 -18.06 -9.97 18.52
N VAL A 437 -18.98 -10.93 18.59
CA VAL A 437 -18.67 -12.30 18.19
C VAL A 437 -18.77 -12.33 16.67
N ALA A 438 -17.63 -12.36 15.99
CA ALA A 438 -17.61 -12.68 14.57
C ALA A 438 -18.03 -14.15 14.41
N THR A 439 -19.13 -14.40 13.70
CA THR A 439 -19.33 -15.73 13.12
C THR A 439 -18.43 -15.85 11.88
N LEU A 440 -18.10 -17.08 11.47
CA LEU A 440 -17.26 -17.39 10.30
C LEU A 440 -17.70 -16.71 8.98
N ASN A 441 -18.86 -16.04 8.95
CA ASN A 441 -19.43 -15.35 7.79
C ASN A 441 -19.49 -13.80 7.97
N GLY A 442 -18.94 -13.23 9.05
CA GLY A 442 -18.57 -11.82 9.13
C GLY A 442 -19.69 -10.75 9.08
N HIS A 443 -20.81 -10.91 9.80
CA HIS A 443 -21.82 -9.83 9.96
C HIS A 443 -22.11 -9.54 11.45
N ASN A 444 -22.31 -8.25 11.80
CA ASN A 444 -22.77 -7.76 13.12
C ASN A 444 -24.30 -7.51 13.12
N ILE A 445 -24.99 -7.78 14.23
CA ILE A 445 -26.45 -7.52 14.42
C ILE A 445 -26.67 -6.40 15.45
N PRO A 446 -27.44 -5.33 15.16
CA PRO A 446 -27.79 -4.29 16.15
C PRO A 446 -28.92 -4.68 17.12
N THR A 447 -28.83 -4.15 18.34
CA THR A 447 -29.59 -4.47 19.57
C THR A 447 -31.10 -4.14 19.57
N ALA A 448 -31.72 -3.83 18.43
CA ALA A 448 -33.09 -3.31 18.37
C ALA A 448 -34.19 -4.32 17.96
N GLN A 449 -33.87 -5.59 17.69
CA GLN A 449 -34.87 -6.61 17.33
C GLN A 449 -35.16 -7.59 18.48
N ARG A 450 -35.58 -7.06 19.64
CA ARG A 450 -35.96 -7.87 20.81
C ARG A 450 -37.45 -8.19 20.93
N GLU A 451 -38.25 -7.79 19.95
CA GLU A 451 -39.70 -8.03 19.98
C GLU A 451 -40.08 -8.93 18.81
N ASN A 452 -40.18 -10.23 19.10
CA ASN A 452 -41.13 -11.21 18.52
C ASN A 452 -40.55 -12.62 18.72
N VAL A 453 -40.86 -13.19 19.89
CA VAL A 453 -40.43 -14.52 20.30
C VAL A 453 -41.67 -15.29 20.75
N MET A 454 -42.07 -16.32 19.99
CA MET A 454 -42.90 -17.41 20.49
C MET A 454 -42.09 -18.70 20.52
N ALA A 455 -42.20 -19.44 21.61
CA ALA A 455 -41.41 -20.64 21.90
C ALA A 455 -42.13 -21.92 21.43
N ASP A 456 -41.40 -22.81 20.75
CA ASP A 456 -41.76 -24.22 20.62
C ASP A 456 -41.26 -25.01 21.84
N SER A 457 -41.91 -26.14 22.10
CA SER A 457 -41.82 -27.14 23.19
C SER A 457 -40.43 -27.70 23.51
N ASN A 458 -39.39 -27.31 22.76
CA ASN A 458 -37.97 -27.58 23.04
C ASN A 458 -37.15 -26.32 23.36
N ASN A 459 -37.82 -25.21 23.65
CA ASN A 459 -37.24 -23.91 24.00
C ASN A 459 -36.24 -23.37 22.94
N LYS A 460 -36.45 -23.72 21.66
CA LYS A 460 -35.75 -23.12 20.52
C LYS A 460 -36.67 -22.13 19.83
N LEU A 461 -36.19 -20.91 19.74
CA LEU A 461 -36.80 -19.78 19.07
C LEU A 461 -36.70 -19.96 17.55
N VAL A 462 -37.81 -20.22 16.85
CA VAL A 462 -37.86 -20.22 15.38
C VAL A 462 -38.54 -18.93 14.93
N VAL A 463 -37.73 -17.95 14.53
CA VAL A 463 -38.23 -16.75 13.86
C VAL A 463 -38.40 -17.11 12.39
N LEU A 464 -39.65 -17.28 11.93
CA LEU A 464 -39.95 -17.37 10.51
C LEU A 464 -39.73 -15.99 9.89
N HIS A 465 -38.88 -15.95 8.88
CA HIS A 465 -38.62 -14.76 8.09
C HIS A 465 -39.12 -15.00 6.67
N ASP A 466 -39.85 -14.03 6.13
CA ASP A 466 -40.26 -14.06 4.74
C ASP A 466 -39.02 -14.02 3.84
N CYS A 467 -39.11 -14.74 2.71
CA CYS A 467 -38.08 -14.71 1.69
C CYS A 467 -38.02 -13.34 1.01
N ASP A 468 -36.86 -13.03 0.42
CA ASP A 468 -36.71 -11.84 -0.40
C ASP A 468 -37.76 -11.84 -1.54
N PRO A 469 -38.39 -10.69 -1.86
CA PRO A 469 -39.40 -10.61 -2.92
C PRO A 469 -38.95 -11.10 -4.31
N GLU A 470 -37.63 -11.14 -4.55
CA GLU A 470 -37.02 -11.63 -5.78
C GLU A 470 -36.74 -13.15 -5.76
N CYS A 471 -37.03 -13.85 -4.65
CA CYS A 471 -37.06 -15.30 -4.61
C CYS A 471 -38.38 -15.84 -5.20
N ASP A 472 -38.31 -16.96 -5.90
CA ASP A 472 -39.50 -17.61 -6.46
C ASP A 472 -40.24 -18.48 -5.42
N GLN A 473 -41.25 -19.22 -5.87
CA GLN A 473 -42.08 -20.07 -5.02
C GLN A 473 -41.33 -21.30 -4.45
N GLN A 474 -40.11 -21.59 -4.92
CA GLN A 474 -39.27 -22.67 -4.37
C GLN A 474 -38.65 -22.29 -3.03
N GLY A 475 -38.74 -21.01 -2.66
CA GLY A 475 -38.37 -20.50 -1.35
C GLY A 475 -36.93 -19.99 -1.29
N CYS A 476 -36.47 -19.78 -0.07
CA CYS A 476 -35.18 -19.19 0.25
C CYS A 476 -34.54 -19.93 1.42
N TYR A 477 -33.22 -19.88 1.48
CA TYR A 477 -32.44 -20.36 2.62
C TYR A 477 -31.85 -19.20 3.44
N GLY A 478 -32.28 -17.97 3.14
CA GLY A 478 -31.90 -16.76 3.86
C GLY A 478 -32.71 -15.54 3.40
N LYS A 479 -32.43 -14.37 3.97
CA LYS A 479 -33.30 -13.18 3.87
C LYS A 479 -33.03 -12.30 2.64
N GLY A 480 -31.87 -12.44 2.03
CA GLY A 480 -31.43 -11.55 0.94
C GLY A 480 -31.70 -12.12 -0.44
N PRO A 481 -31.62 -11.28 -1.48
CA PRO A 481 -31.81 -11.70 -2.88
C PRO A 481 -30.70 -12.65 -3.37
N THR A 482 -29.66 -12.86 -2.57
CA THR A 482 -28.56 -13.81 -2.82
C THR A 482 -28.80 -15.20 -2.21
N GLN A 483 -29.90 -15.37 -1.47
CA GLN A 483 -30.19 -16.57 -0.69
C GLN A 483 -31.52 -17.21 -1.12
N CYS A 484 -31.90 -17.00 -2.38
CA CYS A 484 -33.02 -17.64 -3.02
C CYS A 484 -32.62 -19.02 -3.54
N VAL A 485 -33.51 -20.00 -3.44
CA VAL A 485 -33.33 -21.31 -4.11
C VAL A 485 -33.36 -21.11 -5.63
N ALA A 486 -34.28 -20.27 -6.10
CA ALA A 486 -34.34 -19.80 -7.48
C ALA A 486 -34.86 -18.35 -7.55
N CYS A 487 -34.44 -17.63 -8.59
CA CYS A 487 -34.81 -16.23 -8.81
C CYS A 487 -36.15 -16.12 -9.52
N LYS A 488 -37.00 -15.22 -9.04
CA LYS A 488 -38.31 -14.93 -9.63
C LYS A 488 -38.21 -14.28 -11.02
N HIS A 489 -37.22 -13.41 -11.23
CA HIS A 489 -37.03 -12.69 -12.49
C HIS A 489 -35.70 -13.04 -13.16
N TYR A 490 -34.61 -12.38 -12.77
CA TYR A 490 -33.30 -12.58 -13.37
C TYR A 490 -32.22 -12.86 -12.33
N ARG A 491 -31.20 -13.60 -12.73
CA ARG A 491 -30.02 -13.89 -11.91
C ARG A 491 -28.82 -13.13 -12.47
N LEU A 492 -28.22 -12.29 -11.63
CA LEU A 492 -26.92 -11.67 -11.88
C LEU A 492 -25.93 -12.29 -10.90
N ASP A 493 -25.03 -13.13 -11.42
CA ASP A 493 -24.12 -13.97 -10.63
C ASP A 493 -24.88 -14.84 -9.60
N ASN A 494 -24.86 -14.46 -8.33
CA ASN A 494 -25.58 -15.13 -7.24
C ASN A 494 -26.72 -14.29 -6.65
N THR A 495 -27.08 -13.18 -7.30
CA THR A 495 -28.12 -12.26 -6.81
C THR A 495 -29.33 -12.29 -7.73
N CYS A 496 -30.51 -12.45 -7.16
CA CYS A 496 -31.76 -12.29 -7.86
C CYS A 496 -32.09 -10.79 -8.02
N VAL A 497 -32.34 -10.36 -9.24
CA VAL A 497 -32.63 -8.98 -9.59
C VAL A 497 -33.89 -8.90 -10.45
N SER A 498 -34.69 -7.85 -10.23
CA SER A 498 -35.93 -7.63 -10.98
C SER A 498 -35.67 -7.22 -12.43
N ARG A 499 -34.52 -6.61 -12.73
CA ARG A 499 -34.03 -6.26 -14.07
C ARG A 499 -32.51 -6.35 -14.12
N CYS A 500 -31.97 -6.73 -15.27
CA CYS A 500 -30.53 -6.72 -15.50
C CYS A 500 -29.99 -5.28 -15.46
N PRO A 501 -28.89 -5.01 -14.74
CA PRO A 501 -28.31 -3.67 -14.65
C PRO A 501 -27.72 -3.21 -16.00
N PRO A 502 -27.43 -1.90 -16.16
CA PRO A 502 -26.73 -1.38 -17.33
C PRO A 502 -25.46 -2.18 -17.63
N ARG A 503 -25.13 -2.29 -18.92
CA ARG A 503 -24.09 -3.19 -19.48
C ARG A 503 -24.36 -4.69 -19.37
N SER A 504 -25.60 -5.07 -19.07
CA SER A 504 -26.04 -6.46 -19.16
C SER A 504 -27.44 -6.58 -19.75
N PHE A 505 -27.75 -7.76 -20.30
CA PHE A 505 -29.06 -8.09 -20.88
C PHE A 505 -29.51 -9.48 -20.40
N PRO A 506 -30.82 -9.73 -20.31
CA PRO A 506 -31.32 -11.04 -19.90
C PRO A 506 -31.17 -12.06 -21.03
N ASN A 507 -30.54 -13.20 -20.75
CA ASN A 507 -30.52 -14.33 -21.67
C ASN A 507 -31.83 -15.15 -21.59
N GLN A 508 -31.99 -16.13 -22.49
CA GLN A 508 -33.19 -17.00 -22.53
C GLN A 508 -33.38 -17.85 -21.26
N GLY A 509 -32.34 -18.03 -20.44
CA GLY A 509 -32.39 -18.75 -19.16
C GLY A 509 -32.61 -17.85 -17.94
N GLY A 510 -32.95 -16.57 -18.14
CA GLY A 510 -33.17 -15.63 -17.04
C GLY A 510 -31.89 -15.21 -16.32
N VAL A 511 -30.72 -15.31 -16.96
CA VAL A 511 -29.43 -14.87 -16.40
C VAL A 511 -28.97 -13.62 -17.13
N CYS A 512 -28.49 -12.63 -16.39
CA CYS A 512 -27.95 -11.40 -16.95
C CYS A 512 -26.57 -11.66 -17.56
N TRP A 513 -26.44 -11.46 -18.87
CA TRP A 513 -25.19 -11.60 -19.62
C TRP A 513 -24.62 -10.24 -20.00
N PRO A 514 -23.29 -10.08 -20.09
CA PRO A 514 -22.68 -8.81 -20.40
C PRO A 514 -22.98 -8.38 -21.84
N CYS A 515 -23.14 -7.07 -22.04
CA CYS A 515 -23.18 -6.45 -23.36
C CYS A 515 -21.81 -6.49 -24.04
N HIS A 516 -21.78 -6.26 -25.36
CA HIS A 516 -20.54 -5.94 -26.08
C HIS A 516 -19.87 -4.69 -25.48
N GLU A 517 -18.54 -4.64 -25.47
CA GLU A 517 -17.76 -3.60 -24.76
C GLU A 517 -18.04 -2.16 -25.22
N SER A 518 -18.53 -2.00 -26.45
CA SER A 518 -18.90 -0.70 -27.01
C SER A 518 -20.33 -0.25 -26.65
N CYS A 519 -21.16 -1.12 -26.07
CA CYS A 519 -22.52 -0.80 -25.66
C CYS A 519 -22.59 -0.39 -24.18
N GLU A 520 -23.43 0.59 -23.86
CA GLU A 520 -23.84 0.91 -22.49
C GLU A 520 -25.11 0.15 -22.10
N THR A 521 -26.05 0.00 -23.03
CA THR A 521 -27.20 -0.90 -22.91
C THR A 521 -27.35 -1.71 -24.19
N CYS A 522 -27.82 -2.94 -24.08
CA CYS A 522 -27.93 -3.86 -25.21
C CYS A 522 -29.15 -4.78 -25.07
N ALA A 523 -29.60 -5.33 -26.19
CA ALA A 523 -30.60 -6.40 -26.24
C ALA A 523 -29.97 -7.79 -26.49
N GLY A 524 -28.65 -7.84 -26.67
CA GLY A 524 -27.89 -9.03 -27.02
C GLY A 524 -26.39 -8.85 -26.81
N ALA A 525 -25.62 -9.94 -26.92
CA ALA A 525 -24.18 -9.94 -26.67
C ALA A 525 -23.35 -9.41 -27.86
N GLY A 526 -23.95 -9.30 -29.05
CA GLY A 526 -23.29 -8.84 -30.27
C GLY A 526 -23.08 -7.32 -30.30
N GLN A 527 -22.09 -6.88 -31.08
CA GLN A 527 -21.80 -5.46 -31.30
C GLN A 527 -22.95 -4.73 -32.04
N ASP A 528 -23.77 -5.47 -32.78
CA ASP A 528 -24.97 -5.04 -33.52
C ASP A 528 -26.24 -5.01 -32.66
N SER A 529 -26.13 -5.40 -31.39
CA SER A 529 -27.25 -5.48 -30.44
C SER A 529 -27.25 -4.32 -29.43
N CYS A 530 -26.49 -3.25 -29.70
CA CYS A 530 -26.44 -2.09 -28.82
C CYS A 530 -27.72 -1.26 -28.93
N LEU A 531 -28.30 -0.90 -27.79
CA LEU A 531 -29.41 0.06 -27.68
C LEU A 531 -28.88 1.47 -27.38
N THR A 532 -27.80 1.57 -26.61
CA THR A 532 -27.07 2.82 -26.36
C THR A 532 -25.57 2.55 -26.30
N CYS A 533 -24.75 3.54 -26.63
CA CYS A 533 -23.30 3.42 -26.66
C CYS A 533 -22.61 3.81 -25.35
N ALA A 534 -21.50 3.12 -25.06
CA ALA A 534 -20.60 3.49 -23.98
C ALA A 534 -20.04 4.91 -24.19
N PRO A 535 -19.62 5.61 -23.12
CA PRO A 535 -18.98 6.92 -23.24
C PRO A 535 -17.85 6.92 -24.28
N ALA A 536 -17.77 7.99 -25.07
CA ALA A 536 -16.83 8.14 -26.20
C ALA A 536 -17.07 7.22 -27.42
N HIS A 537 -18.24 6.58 -27.54
CA HIS A 537 -18.67 5.86 -28.74
C HIS A 537 -19.93 6.51 -29.35
N LEU A 538 -19.98 6.56 -30.68
CA LEU A 538 -21.06 7.08 -31.49
C LEU A 538 -21.97 5.93 -31.95
N TYR A 539 -23.28 6.12 -31.85
CA TYR A 539 -24.26 5.13 -32.33
C TYR A 539 -24.51 5.31 -33.82
N VAL A 540 -24.21 4.29 -34.62
CA VAL A 540 -24.52 4.27 -36.04
C VAL A 540 -25.86 3.59 -36.23
N THR A 541 -26.93 4.38 -36.41
CA THR A 541 -28.33 3.92 -36.39
C THR A 541 -28.64 2.82 -37.38
N ASP A 542 -28.08 2.91 -38.59
CA ASP A 542 -28.41 2.00 -39.70
C ASP A 542 -27.73 0.64 -39.56
N LEU A 543 -26.66 0.58 -38.74
CA LEU A 543 -25.88 -0.62 -38.49
C LEU A 543 -26.11 -1.18 -37.08
N ALA A 544 -26.83 -0.45 -36.22
CA ALA A 544 -27.06 -0.76 -34.81
C ALA A 544 -25.76 -1.03 -33.99
N VAL A 545 -24.64 -0.45 -34.42
CA VAL A 545 -23.32 -0.61 -33.78
C VAL A 545 -22.83 0.69 -33.11
N CYS A 546 -22.01 0.52 -32.08
CA CYS A 546 -21.30 1.61 -31.41
C CYS A 546 -19.82 1.62 -31.84
N LEU A 547 -19.35 2.76 -32.37
CA LEU A 547 -17.99 2.95 -32.89
C LEU A 547 -17.35 4.23 -32.35
N GLN A 548 -16.02 4.25 -32.21
CA GLN A 548 -15.29 5.43 -31.74
C GLN A 548 -15.13 6.53 -32.80
N VAL A 549 -15.28 6.18 -34.08
CA VAL A 549 -15.15 7.09 -35.23
C VAL A 549 -16.24 6.75 -36.24
N CYS A 550 -16.83 7.77 -36.87
CA CYS A 550 -17.81 7.56 -37.95
C CYS A 550 -17.16 6.80 -39.12
N PRO A 551 -17.77 5.70 -39.60
CA PRO A 551 -17.30 5.01 -40.79
C PRO A 551 -17.48 5.87 -42.05
N GLU A 552 -16.75 5.55 -43.13
CA GLU A 552 -16.88 6.27 -44.40
C GLU A 552 -18.34 6.29 -44.88
N GLY A 553 -18.84 7.48 -45.22
CA GLY A 553 -20.23 7.70 -45.62
C GLY A 553 -21.17 8.20 -44.52
N TYR A 554 -20.74 8.25 -43.26
CA TYR A 554 -21.52 8.75 -42.12
C TYR A 554 -20.90 10.05 -41.55
N TYR A 555 -21.73 10.91 -40.96
CA TYR A 555 -21.30 12.15 -40.28
C TYR A 555 -21.96 12.26 -38.91
N GLU A 556 -21.29 12.94 -37.97
CA GLU A 556 -21.81 13.18 -36.63
C GLU A 556 -22.88 14.29 -36.66
N SER A 557 -24.10 13.98 -36.21
CA SER A 557 -25.11 15.00 -35.93
C SER A 557 -24.75 15.67 -34.61
N LYS A 558 -24.48 16.98 -34.65
CA LYS A 558 -24.27 17.79 -33.44
C LYS A 558 -25.54 17.94 -32.61
#